data_AF-A0A7S0BXG0-F1
#
_entry.id   AF-A0A7S0BXG0-F1
#
_cell.length_a   1.000
_cell.length_b   1.000
_cell.length_c   1.000
_cell.angle_alpha   90.00
_cell.angle_beta   90.00
_cell.angle_gamma   90.00
#
_symmetry.space_group_name_H-M   'P 1'
#
loop_
_entity.id
_entity.type
_entity.pdbx_description
1 polymer ?
#
loop_
_entity_poly.entity_id
_entity_poly.type
_entity_poly.pdbx_seq_one_letter_code
_entity_poly.pdbx_strand_id
1 'polypeptide(L)'
;MTMNMTKGKNYQLSSIYGMIVMLSAFILLYNQWKAWEDNFSLNADGMYTAVGNTLFSNGYRYLNWSIDVPLLLLQLVLVTGIDVGTGFSNKNLQVTSSGLLMIYLGYIGQFYENKDEAGPLIIFGVIGCVFYIIMLAIVIQCVNHAKTNLKTETGKYKMQLVAGIFIVFWTIYPISYFMPLISYSAEGVVIRQFIYTVADVVSKVIYGIILTQICMDESDAAEKEEDAASVVAA
;
A
#
# COMPACT_ATOMS: atom_id res chain seq x y z
N MET A 1 23.01 20.20 20.07
CA MET A 1 23.89 19.44 19.16
C MET A 1 22.92 18.69 18.28
N THR A 2 22.57 19.26 17.13
CA THR A 2 21.45 18.89 16.24
C THR A 2 21.00 17.43 16.35
N MET A 3 19.76 17.20 16.82
CA MET A 3 18.91 16.07 16.41
C MET A 3 19.35 15.67 15.00
N ASN A 4 19.75 14.41 14.78
CA ASN A 4 20.31 13.97 13.50
C ASN A 4 19.36 14.40 12.37
N MET A 5 19.64 15.54 11.73
CA MET A 5 18.61 16.35 11.06
C MET A 5 17.97 15.59 9.91
N THR A 6 18.70 14.58 9.43
CA THR A 6 18.28 13.59 8.44
C THR A 6 17.11 12.73 8.92
N LYS A 7 17.09 12.25 10.17
CA LYS A 7 15.97 11.44 10.71
C LYS A 7 14.70 12.26 10.87
N GLY A 8 14.79 13.46 11.43
CA GLY A 8 13.62 14.36 11.55
C GLY A 8 13.01 14.69 10.18
N LYS A 9 13.85 14.98 9.19
CA LYS A 9 13.40 15.19 7.79
C LYS A 9 12.76 13.94 7.18
N ASN A 10 13.31 12.75 7.43
CA ASN A 10 12.74 11.49 6.93
C ASN A 10 11.33 11.23 7.50
N TYR A 11 11.10 11.52 8.78
CA TYR A 11 9.78 11.37 9.41
C TYR A 11 8.75 12.38 8.87
N GLN A 12 9.17 13.62 8.59
CA GLN A 12 8.33 14.61 7.92
C GLN A 12 7.98 14.18 6.49
N LEU A 13 8.96 13.72 5.71
CA LEU A 13 8.75 13.19 4.36
C LEU A 13 7.80 11.99 4.35
N SER A 14 7.95 11.08 5.32
CA SER A 14 7.01 9.96 5.48
C SER A 14 5.58 10.45 5.66
N SER A 15 5.36 11.46 6.51
CA SER A 15 4.02 12.01 6.74
C SER A 15 3.45 12.69 5.49
N ILE A 16 4.29 13.40 4.72
CA ILE A 16 3.90 14.02 3.45
C ILE A 16 3.47 12.96 2.43
N TYR A 17 4.25 11.88 2.28
CA TYR A 17 3.89 10.78 1.40
C TYR A 17 2.56 10.14 1.83
N GLY A 18 2.32 9.98 3.13
CA GLY A 18 1.05 9.50 3.66
C GLY A 18 -0.13 10.39 3.26
N MET A 19 0.02 11.72 3.36
CA MET A 19 -1.02 12.67 2.93
C MET A 19 -1.31 12.57 1.42
N ILE A 20 -0.27 12.40 0.59
CA ILE A 20 -0.44 12.22 -0.85
C ILE A 20 -1.21 10.93 -1.15
N VAL A 21 -0.89 9.83 -0.46
CA VAL A 21 -1.63 8.56 -0.61
C VAL A 21 -3.11 8.72 -0.22
N MET A 22 -3.41 9.45 0.86
CA MET A 22 -4.81 9.70 1.25
C MET A 22 -5.56 10.48 0.17
N LEU A 23 -4.96 11.55 -0.36
CA LEU A 23 -5.57 12.35 -1.41
C LEU A 23 -5.77 11.55 -2.70
N SER A 24 -4.75 10.78 -3.11
CA SER A 24 -4.79 9.96 -4.32
C SER A 24 -5.88 8.88 -4.22
N ALA A 25 -5.92 8.13 -3.11
CA ALA A 25 -6.94 7.13 -2.86
C ALA A 25 -8.35 7.74 -2.77
N PHE A 26 -8.50 8.91 -2.14
CA PHE A 26 -9.79 9.63 -2.10
C PHE A 26 -10.30 9.96 -3.51
N ILE A 27 -9.44 10.56 -4.36
CA ILE A 27 -9.81 10.93 -5.73
C ILE A 27 -10.19 9.69 -6.54
N LEU A 28 -9.40 8.61 -6.43
CA LEU A 28 -9.71 7.33 -7.08
C LEU A 28 -11.09 6.81 -6.64
N LEU A 29 -11.33 6.70 -5.33
CA LEU A 29 -12.56 6.11 -4.80
C LEU A 29 -13.79 6.95 -5.15
N TYR A 30 -13.65 8.28 -5.12
CA TYR A 30 -14.69 9.19 -5.58
C TYR A 30 -15.01 8.98 -7.07
N ASN A 31 -13.98 8.87 -7.91
CA ASN A 31 -14.17 8.63 -9.34
C ASN A 31 -14.78 7.24 -9.62
N GLN A 32 -14.39 6.21 -8.86
CA GLN A 32 -15.00 4.87 -8.98
C GLN A 32 -16.48 4.89 -8.59
N TRP A 33 -16.83 5.60 -7.51
CA TRP A 33 -18.22 5.76 -7.09
C TRP A 33 -19.02 6.51 -8.15
N LYS A 34 -18.49 7.63 -8.67
CA LYS A 34 -19.11 8.39 -9.77
C LYS A 34 -19.31 7.53 -11.02
N ALA A 35 -18.30 6.79 -11.44
CA ALA A 35 -18.38 5.90 -12.59
C ALA A 35 -19.41 4.77 -12.39
N TRP A 36 -19.58 4.27 -11.16
CA TRP A 36 -20.63 3.31 -10.84
C TRP A 36 -22.03 3.93 -10.98
N GLU A 37 -22.28 5.06 -10.34
CA GLU A 37 -23.57 5.77 -10.42
C GLU A 37 -23.94 6.16 -11.86
N ASP A 38 -22.96 6.62 -12.64
CA ASP A 38 -23.21 7.09 -14.00
C ASP A 38 -23.41 5.93 -15.00
N ASN A 39 -22.92 4.73 -14.69
CA ASN A 39 -22.97 3.57 -15.59
C ASN A 39 -24.10 2.57 -15.28
N PHE A 40 -24.68 2.59 -14.09
CA PHE A 40 -25.74 1.66 -13.70
C PHE A 40 -27.02 2.40 -13.29
N SER A 41 -28.16 2.02 -13.87
CA SER A 41 -29.47 2.57 -13.49
C SER A 41 -30.49 1.47 -13.23
N LEU A 42 -31.50 1.79 -12.42
CA LEU A 42 -32.61 0.90 -12.12
C LEU A 42 -33.51 0.74 -13.34
N ASN A 43 -33.68 -0.48 -13.81
CA ASN A 43 -34.59 -0.81 -14.90
C ASN A 43 -36.04 -0.99 -14.38
N ALA A 44 -36.99 -1.18 -15.31
CA ALA A 44 -38.40 -1.36 -14.98
C ALA A 44 -38.70 -2.61 -14.13
N ASP A 45 -37.81 -3.60 -14.17
CA ASP A 45 -37.91 -4.85 -13.39
C ASP A 45 -37.33 -4.73 -11.97
N GLY A 46 -36.88 -3.53 -11.59
CA GLY A 46 -36.29 -3.26 -10.27
C GLY A 46 -34.84 -3.74 -10.12
N MET A 47 -34.15 -4.01 -11.23
CA MET A 47 -32.75 -4.44 -11.25
C MET A 47 -31.84 -3.33 -11.81
N TYR A 48 -30.65 -3.18 -11.23
CA TYR A 48 -29.64 -2.29 -11.81
C TYR A 48 -29.03 -2.91 -13.07
N THR A 49 -29.03 -2.18 -14.18
CA THR A 49 -28.45 -2.61 -15.46
C THR A 49 -27.47 -1.56 -15.98
N ALA A 50 -26.45 -2.03 -16.70
CA ALA A 50 -25.48 -1.14 -17.33
C ALA A 50 -26.16 -0.32 -18.44
N VAL A 51 -26.07 1.02 -18.35
CA VAL A 51 -26.60 1.95 -19.36
C VAL A 51 -25.53 2.47 -20.32
N GLY A 52 -24.25 2.25 -20.01
CA GLY A 52 -23.14 2.46 -20.95
C GLY A 52 -22.74 3.93 -21.16
N ASN A 53 -23.15 4.84 -20.29
CA ASN A 53 -22.73 6.25 -20.38
C ASN A 53 -21.22 6.43 -20.14
N THR A 54 -20.62 5.55 -19.33
CA THR A 54 -19.19 5.50 -19.02
C THR A 54 -18.72 4.05 -18.84
N LEU A 55 -17.44 3.81 -18.62
CA LEU A 55 -16.90 2.49 -18.29
C LEU A 55 -16.60 2.42 -16.78
N PHE A 56 -17.29 1.54 -16.06
CA PHE A 56 -16.82 1.12 -14.73
C PHE A 56 -15.73 0.07 -14.89
N SER A 57 -14.53 0.36 -14.41
CA SER A 57 -13.40 -0.58 -14.45
C SER A 57 -12.56 -0.49 -13.19
N ASN A 58 -12.05 -1.62 -12.71
CA ASN A 58 -11.04 -1.62 -11.65
C ASN A 58 -9.64 -1.24 -12.18
N GLY A 59 -9.44 -1.11 -13.49
CA GLY A 59 -8.18 -0.70 -14.11
C GLY A 59 -7.65 0.65 -13.57
N TYR A 60 -8.53 1.59 -13.24
CA TYR A 60 -8.13 2.87 -12.62
C TYR A 60 -7.46 2.68 -11.26
N ARG A 61 -7.83 1.63 -10.51
CA ARG A 61 -7.17 1.29 -9.24
C ARG A 61 -5.69 0.96 -9.45
N TYR A 62 -5.37 0.20 -10.51
CA TYR A 62 -3.98 -0.14 -10.85
C TYR A 62 -3.16 1.08 -11.23
N LEU A 63 -3.74 2.00 -11.99
CA LEU A 63 -3.06 3.27 -12.30
C LEU A 63 -2.80 4.08 -11.04
N ASN A 64 -3.78 4.16 -10.12
CA ASN A 64 -3.55 4.82 -8.84
C ASN A 64 -2.54 4.07 -7.95
N TRP A 65 -2.52 2.73 -7.96
CA TRP A 65 -1.52 1.94 -7.24
C TRP A 65 -0.10 2.15 -7.76
N SER A 66 0.08 2.58 -9.01
CA SER A 66 1.39 3.01 -9.51
C SER A 66 1.95 4.25 -8.79
N ILE A 67 1.08 5.00 -8.10
CA ILE A 67 1.44 6.14 -7.25
C ILE A 67 1.50 5.69 -5.78
N ASP A 68 0.42 5.07 -5.29
CA ASP A 68 0.29 4.76 -3.87
C ASP A 68 1.29 3.72 -3.39
N VAL A 69 1.54 2.65 -4.16
CA VAL A 69 2.43 1.56 -3.73
C VAL A 69 3.86 2.05 -3.53
N PRO A 70 4.49 2.79 -4.48
CA PRO A 70 5.78 3.41 -4.24
C PRO A 70 5.81 4.29 -2.99
N LEU A 71 4.81 5.17 -2.82
CA LEU A 71 4.79 6.08 -1.68
C LEU A 71 4.63 5.35 -0.35
N LEU A 72 3.78 4.34 -0.26
CA LEU A 72 3.60 3.51 0.94
C LEU A 72 4.91 2.79 1.31
N LEU A 73 5.62 2.26 0.32
CA LEU A 73 6.88 1.53 0.53
C LEU A 73 8.04 2.48 0.88
N LEU A 74 8.13 3.64 0.23
CA LEU A 74 9.15 4.64 0.52
C LEU A 74 8.98 5.23 1.92
N GLN A 75 7.73 5.43 2.39
CA GLN A 75 7.44 5.78 3.79
C GLN A 75 8.08 4.78 4.75
N LEU A 76 7.88 3.48 4.52
CA LEU A 76 8.46 2.44 5.36
C LEU A 76 9.99 2.53 5.40
N VAL A 77 10.64 2.62 4.24
CA VAL A 77 12.11 2.70 4.17
C VAL A 77 12.62 3.91 4.94
N LEU A 78 12.01 5.08 4.75
CA LEU A 78 12.35 6.31 5.48
C LEU A 78 12.25 6.15 7.00
N VAL A 79 11.14 5.56 7.49
CA VAL A 79 10.89 5.40 8.93
C VAL A 79 11.83 4.39 9.57
N THR A 80 12.19 3.33 8.85
CA THR A 80 13.07 2.28 9.38
C THR A 80 14.50 2.76 9.62
N GLY A 81 14.92 3.82 8.92
CA GLY A 81 16.30 4.33 9.00
C GLY A 81 17.36 3.36 8.48
N ILE A 82 16.95 2.34 7.72
CA ILE A 82 17.86 1.36 7.13
C ILE A 82 18.80 2.05 6.14
N ASP A 83 20.04 1.56 6.03
CA ASP A 83 20.93 2.00 4.96
C ASP A 83 20.29 1.68 3.60
N VAL A 84 20.08 2.73 2.82
CA VAL A 84 19.41 2.62 1.53
C VAL A 84 20.35 1.98 0.52
N GLY A 85 21.67 2.14 0.62
CA GLY A 85 22.62 1.63 -0.37
C GLY A 85 22.56 2.32 -1.74
N THR A 86 23.27 1.77 -2.72
CA THR A 86 23.44 2.35 -4.07
C THR A 86 23.26 1.31 -5.17
N GLY A 87 23.00 1.74 -6.41
CA GLY A 87 22.82 0.83 -7.55
C GLY A 87 21.73 -0.23 -7.30
N PHE A 88 22.02 -1.49 -7.59
CA PHE A 88 21.06 -2.60 -7.43
C PHE A 88 20.76 -2.97 -5.97
N SER A 89 21.60 -2.57 -5.01
CA SER A 89 21.31 -2.76 -3.58
C SER A 89 20.43 -1.66 -3.00
N ASN A 90 20.11 -0.62 -3.80
CA ASN A 90 19.31 0.51 -3.36
C ASN A 90 17.90 0.08 -2.92
N LYS A 91 17.57 0.21 -1.62
CA LYS A 91 16.30 -0.25 -1.05
C LYS A 91 15.09 0.47 -1.62
N ASN A 92 15.18 1.79 -1.83
CA ASN A 92 14.10 2.57 -2.44
C ASN A 92 13.81 2.07 -3.86
N LEU A 93 14.84 1.80 -4.65
CA LEU A 93 14.71 1.25 -5.99
C LEU A 93 14.13 -0.17 -5.96
N GLN A 94 14.60 -1.03 -5.06
CA GLN A 94 14.13 -2.41 -4.94
C GLN A 94 12.64 -2.47 -4.60
N VAL A 95 12.17 -1.75 -3.57
CA VAL A 95 10.75 -1.76 -3.20
C VAL A 95 9.87 -1.10 -4.27
N THR A 96 10.33 -0.01 -4.87
CA THR A 96 9.57 0.71 -5.91
C THR A 96 9.45 -0.11 -7.19
N SER A 97 10.55 -0.68 -7.68
CA SER A 97 10.54 -1.46 -8.92
C SER A 97 9.75 -2.76 -8.77
N SER A 98 9.96 -3.52 -7.68
CA SER A 98 9.18 -4.74 -7.43
C SER A 98 7.69 -4.45 -7.23
N GLY A 99 7.34 -3.39 -6.50
CA GLY A 99 5.96 -2.92 -6.36
C GLY A 99 5.32 -2.53 -7.70
N LEU A 100 6.00 -1.72 -8.52
CA LEU A 100 5.48 -1.32 -9.83
C LEU A 100 5.35 -2.49 -10.81
N LEU A 101 6.30 -3.42 -10.82
CA LEU A 101 6.23 -4.62 -11.67
C LEU A 101 5.02 -5.49 -11.29
N MET A 102 4.79 -5.70 -9.99
CA MET A 102 3.59 -6.38 -9.48
C MET A 102 2.31 -5.69 -9.98
N ILE A 103 2.23 -4.36 -9.87
CA ILE A 103 1.05 -3.59 -10.30
C ILE A 103 0.84 -3.67 -11.81
N TYR A 104 1.87 -3.44 -12.62
CA TYR A 104 1.70 -3.44 -14.07
C TYR A 104 1.40 -4.82 -14.65
N LEU A 105 1.97 -5.89 -14.09
CA LEU A 105 1.60 -7.25 -14.49
C LEU A 105 0.13 -7.53 -14.16
N GLY A 106 -0.31 -7.20 -12.94
CA GLY A 106 -1.73 -7.31 -12.58
C GLY A 106 -2.64 -6.47 -13.49
N TYR A 107 -2.22 -5.25 -13.85
CA TYR A 107 -2.97 -4.38 -14.76
C TYR A 107 -3.13 -4.98 -16.15
N ILE A 108 -2.09 -5.60 -16.70
CA ILE A 108 -2.18 -6.28 -17.99
C ILE A 108 -3.14 -7.48 -17.87
N GLY A 109 -2.96 -8.31 -16.85
CA GLY A 109 -3.75 -9.53 -16.71
C GLY A 109 -5.24 -9.28 -16.42
N GLN A 110 -5.62 -8.19 -15.73
CA GLN A 110 -7.04 -7.93 -15.44
C GLN A 110 -7.88 -7.63 -16.69
N PHE A 111 -7.27 -7.27 -17.82
CA PHE A 111 -8.02 -7.14 -19.09
C PHE A 111 -8.46 -8.50 -19.67
N TYR A 112 -7.96 -9.60 -19.10
CA TYR A 112 -8.32 -10.96 -19.46
C TYR A 112 -9.17 -11.62 -18.37
N GLU A 113 -9.92 -10.83 -17.60
CA GLU A 113 -10.81 -11.32 -16.54
C GLU A 113 -12.07 -12.05 -17.05
N ASN A 114 -11.99 -12.67 -18.22
CA ASN A 114 -13.04 -13.50 -18.81
C ASN A 114 -12.90 -14.96 -18.34
N LYS A 115 -14.00 -15.57 -17.89
CA LYS A 115 -14.04 -16.98 -17.47
C LYS A 115 -13.64 -17.96 -18.57
N ASP A 116 -13.89 -17.63 -19.84
CA ASP A 116 -13.69 -18.58 -20.95
C ASP A 116 -12.24 -18.57 -21.46
N GLU A 117 -11.47 -17.51 -21.19
CA GLU A 117 -10.08 -17.32 -21.63
C GLU A 117 -9.18 -16.76 -20.51
N ALA A 118 -9.25 -17.38 -19.33
CA ALA A 118 -8.53 -16.96 -18.13
C ALA A 118 -7.00 -17.12 -18.15
N GLY A 119 -6.42 -17.71 -19.21
CA GLY A 119 -5.00 -18.04 -19.29
C GLY A 119 -4.06 -16.86 -18.99
N PRO A 120 -4.21 -15.71 -19.69
CA PRO A 120 -3.39 -14.53 -19.41
C PRO A 120 -3.61 -13.94 -18.01
N LEU A 121 -4.85 -13.93 -17.49
CA LEU A 121 -5.14 -13.50 -16.11
C LEU A 121 -4.31 -14.32 -15.11
N ILE A 122 -4.27 -15.64 -15.27
CA ILE A 122 -3.50 -16.54 -14.41
C ILE A 122 -2.00 -16.27 -14.54
N ILE A 123 -1.48 -16.23 -15.77
CA ILE A 123 -0.04 -16.06 -16.02
C ILE A 123 0.46 -14.74 -15.45
N PHE A 124 -0.17 -13.63 -15.81
CA PHE A 124 0.22 -12.30 -15.33
C PHE A 124 0.02 -12.16 -13.82
N GLY A 125 -1.07 -12.71 -13.27
CA GLY A 125 -1.33 -12.73 -11.84
C GLY A 125 -0.26 -13.47 -11.04
N VAL A 126 0.13 -14.67 -11.49
CA VAL A 126 1.15 -15.49 -10.83
C VAL A 126 2.52 -14.80 -10.89
N ILE A 127 2.91 -14.26 -12.06
CA ILE A 127 4.17 -13.51 -12.17
C ILE A 127 4.12 -12.25 -11.28
N GLY A 128 2.98 -11.54 -11.24
CA GLY A 128 2.76 -10.42 -10.32
C GLY A 128 2.93 -10.82 -8.85
N CYS A 129 2.41 -11.99 -8.45
CA CYS A 129 2.60 -12.54 -7.10
C CYS A 129 4.07 -12.87 -6.78
N VAL A 130 4.88 -13.26 -7.78
CA VAL A 130 6.33 -13.42 -7.56
C VAL A 130 6.98 -12.09 -7.21
N PHE A 131 6.66 -11.01 -7.93
CA PHE A 131 7.16 -9.68 -7.59
C PHE A 131 6.63 -9.16 -6.24
N TYR A 132 5.39 -9.50 -5.89
CA TYR A 132 4.86 -9.26 -4.55
C TYR A 132 5.70 -9.94 -3.46
N ILE A 133 6.07 -11.22 -3.63
CA ILE A 133 6.90 -11.96 -2.67
C ILE A 133 8.31 -11.34 -2.57
N ILE A 134 8.90 -10.93 -3.69
CA ILE A 134 10.20 -10.22 -3.71
C ILE A 134 10.09 -8.92 -2.91
N MET A 135 9.07 -8.11 -3.20
CA MET A 135 8.77 -6.86 -2.50
C MET A 135 8.60 -7.10 -1.00
N LEU A 136 7.80 -8.11 -0.62
CA LEU A 136 7.52 -8.47 0.76
C LEU A 136 8.81 -8.89 1.49
N ALA A 137 9.70 -9.65 0.85
CA ALA A 137 10.99 -10.01 1.45
C ALA A 137 11.84 -8.78 1.79
N ILE A 138 11.83 -7.74 0.94
CA ILE A 138 12.53 -6.48 1.21
C ILE A 138 11.85 -5.70 2.34
N VAL A 139 10.52 -5.63 2.35
CA VAL A 139 9.73 -5.03 3.44
C VAL A 139 10.07 -5.68 4.78
N ILE A 140 10.16 -7.00 4.84
CA ILE A 140 10.52 -7.73 6.06
C ILE A 140 11.96 -7.42 6.50
N GLN A 141 12.90 -7.22 5.57
CA GLN A 141 14.25 -6.73 5.92
C GLN A 141 14.20 -5.35 6.58
N CYS A 142 13.43 -4.41 6.00
CA CYS A 142 13.24 -3.08 6.57
C CYS A 142 12.61 -3.13 7.97
N VAL A 143 11.54 -3.90 8.14
CA VAL A 143 10.86 -4.10 9.43
C VAL A 143 11.80 -4.70 10.47
N ASN A 144 12.55 -5.75 10.11
CA ASN A 144 13.49 -6.38 11.04
C ASN A 144 14.60 -5.42 11.47
N HIS A 145 15.12 -4.61 10.54
CA HIS A 145 16.07 -3.56 10.87
C HIS A 145 15.47 -2.52 11.83
N ALA A 146 14.25 -2.05 11.58
CA ALA A 146 13.59 -1.11 12.47
C ALA A 146 13.37 -1.69 13.87
N LYS A 147 12.94 -2.96 13.98
CA LYS A 147 12.72 -3.61 15.28
C LYS A 147 13.98 -3.65 16.16
N THR A 148 15.17 -3.63 15.57
CA THR A 148 16.43 -3.59 16.34
C THR A 148 16.96 -2.18 16.58
N ASN A 149 16.54 -1.18 15.79
CA ASN A 149 17.15 0.15 15.78
C ASN A 149 16.22 1.30 16.23
N LEU A 150 14.90 1.06 16.32
CA LEU A 150 13.97 2.01 16.94
C LEU A 150 14.27 2.11 18.44
N LYS A 151 14.16 3.32 18.99
CA LYS A 151 14.45 3.63 20.39
C LYS A 151 13.36 3.13 21.34
N THR A 152 12.11 3.19 20.89
CA THR A 152 10.94 2.90 21.73
C THR A 152 10.43 1.47 21.54
N GLU A 153 10.07 0.80 22.64
CA GLU A 153 9.42 -0.52 22.57
C GLU A 153 8.05 -0.46 21.87
N THR A 154 7.31 0.64 22.08
CA THR A 154 6.05 0.91 21.37
C THR A 154 6.27 1.00 19.87
N GLY A 155 7.30 1.72 19.41
CA GLY A 155 7.66 1.81 17.99
C GLY A 155 8.01 0.45 17.40
N LYS A 156 8.78 -0.37 18.12
CA LYS A 156 9.13 -1.74 17.71
C LYS A 156 7.90 -2.64 17.58
N TYR A 157 6.96 -2.57 18.53
CA TYR A 157 5.70 -3.32 18.47
C TYR A 157 4.83 -2.87 17.30
N LYS A 158 4.64 -1.56 17.12
CA LYS A 158 3.91 -0.99 15.97
C LYS A 158 4.52 -1.43 14.64
N MET A 159 5.85 -1.54 14.55
CA MET A 159 6.52 -2.04 13.35
C MET A 159 6.22 -3.53 13.07
N GLN A 160 5.93 -4.34 14.09
CA GLN A 160 5.44 -5.72 13.90
C GLN A 160 4.02 -5.72 13.31
N LEU A 161 3.14 -4.82 13.76
CA LEU A 161 1.82 -4.64 13.16
C LEU A 161 1.92 -4.24 11.69
N VAL A 162 2.88 -3.37 11.35
CA VAL A 162 3.17 -3.00 9.96
C VAL A 162 3.54 -4.23 9.12
N ALA A 163 4.42 -5.11 9.59
CA ALA A 163 4.69 -6.37 8.90
C ALA A 163 3.42 -7.22 8.72
N GLY A 164 2.56 -7.30 9.75
CA GLY A 164 1.27 -7.98 9.66
C GLY A 164 0.35 -7.38 8.58
N ILE A 165 0.34 -6.06 8.41
CA ILE A 165 -0.42 -5.37 7.36
C ILE A 165 0.06 -5.82 5.97
N PHE A 166 1.36 -5.82 5.72
CA PHE A 166 1.89 -6.29 4.45
C PHE A 166 1.63 -7.79 4.24
N ILE A 167 1.83 -8.65 5.25
CA ILE A 167 1.64 -10.10 5.08
C ILE A 167 0.17 -10.47 4.86
N VAL A 168 -0.76 -9.87 5.62
CA VAL A 168 -2.16 -10.28 5.61
C VAL A 168 -2.97 -9.42 4.63
N PHE A 169 -2.97 -8.10 4.84
CA PHE A 169 -3.88 -7.20 4.14
C PHE A 169 -3.41 -6.79 2.75
N TRP A 170 -2.12 -6.96 2.41
CA TRP A 170 -1.71 -6.86 1.00
C TRP A 170 -1.98 -8.16 0.23
N THR A 171 -1.95 -9.31 0.90
CA THR A 171 -2.21 -10.62 0.27
C THR A 171 -3.67 -10.80 -0.15
N ILE A 172 -4.61 -10.07 0.45
CA ILE A 172 -6.02 -10.12 0.03
C ILE A 172 -6.28 -9.39 -1.30
N TYR A 173 -5.39 -8.51 -1.79
CA TYR A 173 -5.55 -7.91 -3.13
C TYR A 173 -5.44 -8.96 -4.26
N PRO A 174 -4.46 -9.88 -4.27
CA PRO A 174 -4.47 -11.03 -5.17
C PRO A 174 -5.75 -11.87 -5.12
N ILE A 175 -6.38 -12.02 -3.95
CA ILE A 175 -7.67 -12.74 -3.84
C ILE A 175 -8.76 -11.98 -4.64
N SER A 176 -8.83 -10.66 -4.50
CA SER A 176 -9.71 -9.82 -5.33
C SER A 176 -9.39 -9.90 -6.82
N TYR A 177 -8.11 -9.96 -7.18
CA TYR A 177 -7.67 -10.08 -8.56
C TYR A 177 -8.15 -11.39 -9.21
N PHE A 178 -8.02 -12.52 -8.50
CA PHE A 178 -8.47 -13.82 -8.98
C PHE A 178 -9.96 -14.08 -8.76
N MET A 179 -10.72 -13.11 -8.27
CA MET A 179 -12.16 -13.25 -8.08
C MET A 179 -12.94 -13.71 -9.33
N PRO A 180 -12.61 -13.32 -10.58
CA PRO A 180 -13.29 -13.88 -11.76
C PRO A 180 -13.20 -15.41 -11.85
N LEU A 181 -12.13 -16.01 -11.31
CA LEU A 181 -11.93 -17.46 -11.28
C LEU A 181 -12.63 -18.13 -10.09
N ILE A 182 -12.74 -17.40 -8.98
CA ILE A 182 -13.36 -17.87 -7.75
C ILE A 182 -14.90 -17.81 -7.87
N SER A 183 -15.42 -16.69 -8.38
CA SER A 183 -16.84 -16.46 -8.57
C SER A 183 -17.08 -15.48 -9.72
N TYR A 184 -17.36 -16.03 -10.91
CA TYR A 184 -17.76 -15.25 -12.08
C TYR A 184 -19.25 -14.90 -12.01
N SER A 185 -19.62 -14.04 -11.06
CA SER A 185 -21.01 -13.67 -10.76
C SER A 185 -21.11 -12.23 -10.23
N ALA A 186 -22.34 -11.69 -10.16
CA ALA A 186 -22.59 -10.39 -9.53
C ALA A 186 -22.22 -10.38 -8.04
N GLU A 187 -22.45 -11.48 -7.32
CA GLU A 187 -22.00 -11.64 -5.93
C GLU A 187 -20.47 -11.57 -5.83
N GLY A 188 -19.75 -12.23 -6.76
CA GLY A 188 -18.30 -12.15 -6.85
C GLY A 188 -17.80 -10.72 -7.05
N VAL A 189 -18.51 -9.90 -7.84
CA VAL A 189 -18.20 -8.47 -8.00
C VAL A 189 -18.34 -7.71 -6.68
N VAL A 190 -19.40 -7.96 -5.91
CA VAL A 190 -19.62 -7.33 -4.60
C VAL A 190 -18.54 -7.74 -3.60
N ILE A 191 -18.24 -9.04 -3.51
CA ILE A 191 -17.18 -9.57 -2.63
C ILE A 191 -15.83 -8.92 -2.98
N ARG A 192 -15.52 -8.78 -4.28
CA ARG A 192 -14.30 -8.10 -4.73
C ARG A 192 -14.19 -6.67 -4.20
N GLN A 193 -15.26 -5.88 -4.32
CA GLN A 193 -15.27 -4.50 -3.82
C GLN A 193 -15.15 -4.46 -2.29
N PHE A 194 -15.83 -5.36 -1.59
CA PHE A 194 -15.71 -5.46 -0.13
C PHE A 194 -14.27 -5.75 0.31
N ILE A 195 -13.60 -6.73 -0.32
CA ILE A 195 -12.19 -7.03 -0.05
C ILE A 195 -11.32 -5.80 -0.35
N TYR A 196 -11.52 -5.12 -1.48
CA TYR A 196 -10.78 -3.89 -1.78
C TYR A 196 -10.98 -2.81 -0.72
N THR A 197 -12.20 -2.61 -0.21
CA THR A 197 -12.47 -1.64 0.85
C THR A 197 -11.70 -1.97 2.12
N VAL A 198 -11.75 -3.23 2.59
CA VAL A 198 -11.00 -3.66 3.77
C VAL A 198 -9.50 -3.47 3.55
N ALA A 199 -9.00 -3.88 2.38
CA ALA A 199 -7.60 -3.77 2.03
C ALA A 199 -7.12 -2.31 1.96
N ASP A 200 -7.92 -1.42 1.39
CA ASP A 200 -7.62 0.02 1.25
C ASP A 200 -7.57 0.70 2.63
N VAL A 201 -8.58 0.48 3.48
CA VAL A 201 -8.63 1.07 4.83
C VAL A 201 -7.43 0.63 5.66
N VAL A 202 -7.13 -0.67 5.68
CA VAL A 202 -6.04 -1.19 6.53
C VAL A 202 -4.68 -0.80 5.97
N SER A 203 -4.46 -0.97 4.67
CA SER A 203 -3.15 -0.77 4.03
C SER A 203 -2.78 0.69 3.82
N LYS A 204 -3.74 1.62 3.88
CA LYS A 204 -3.50 3.05 3.68
C LYS A 204 -3.76 3.84 4.96
N VAL A 205 -4.98 3.76 5.50
CA VAL A 205 -5.38 4.60 6.65
C VAL A 205 -4.75 4.10 7.94
N ILE A 206 -4.99 2.84 8.31
CA ILE A 206 -4.45 2.27 9.55
C ILE A 206 -2.92 2.22 9.48
N TYR A 207 -2.36 1.77 8.36
CA TYR A 207 -0.93 1.82 8.09
C TYR A 207 -0.35 3.23 8.28
N GLY A 208 -0.93 4.25 7.65
CA GLY A 208 -0.47 5.62 7.74
C GLY A 208 -0.49 6.17 9.16
N ILE A 209 -1.58 5.90 9.90
CA ILE A 209 -1.69 6.29 11.32
C ILE A 209 -0.58 5.62 12.15
N ILE A 210 -0.37 4.31 11.98
CA ILE A 210 0.67 3.58 12.72
C ILE A 210 2.05 4.14 12.41
N LEU A 211 2.37 4.40 11.14
CA LEU A 211 3.65 4.98 10.72
C LEU A 211 3.86 6.38 11.30
N THR A 212 2.85 7.25 11.25
CA THR A 212 2.93 8.59 11.87
C THR A 212 3.15 8.48 13.38
N GLN A 213 2.48 7.56 14.06
CA GLN A 213 2.68 7.36 15.49
C GLN A 213 4.10 6.84 15.81
N ILE A 214 4.69 5.97 14.98
CA ILE A 214 6.09 5.55 15.14
C ILE A 214 7.01 6.76 14.99
N CYS A 215 6.82 7.58 13.96
CA CYS A 215 7.59 8.80 13.74
C CYS A 215 7.55 9.75 14.95
N MET A 216 6.37 9.94 15.55
CA MET A 216 6.19 10.77 16.73
C MET A 216 6.91 10.19 17.95
N ASP A 217 6.66 8.91 18.28
CA ASP A 217 7.27 8.23 19.41
C ASP A 217 8.82 8.30 19.36
N GLU A 218 9.40 8.12 18.18
CA GLU A 218 10.85 8.16 17.97
C GLU A 218 11.44 9.57 17.98
N SER A 219 10.67 10.57 17.53
CA SER A 219 11.08 11.97 17.58
C SER A 219 11.12 12.45 19.04
N ASP A 220 10.07 12.18 19.81
CA ASP A 220 9.99 12.54 21.23
C ASP A 220 11.09 11.85 22.05
N ALA A 221 11.39 10.59 21.75
CA ALA A 221 12.48 9.86 22.39
C ALA A 221 13.85 10.47 22.07
N ALA A 222 14.05 10.96 20.84
CA ALA A 222 15.29 11.61 20.45
C ALA A 222 15.48 12.98 21.11
N GLU A 223 14.43 13.78 21.24
CA GLU A 223 14.48 15.06 21.94
C GLU A 223 14.84 14.89 23.42
N LYS A 224 14.19 13.94 24.12
CA LYS A 224 14.49 13.65 25.54
C LYS A 224 15.94 13.25 25.79
N GLU A 225 16.54 12.47 24.88
CA GLU A 225 17.96 12.11 24.98
C GLU A 225 18.89 13.32 24.78
N GLU A 226 18.56 14.23 23.84
CA GLU A 226 19.34 15.45 23.62
C GLU A 226 19.24 16.39 24.83
N ASP A 227 18.05 16.57 25.38
CA ASP A 227 17.82 17.37 26.59
C ASP A 227 18.61 16.80 27.77
N ALA A 228 18.53 15.49 28.01
CA ALA A 228 19.28 14.83 29.07
C ALA A 228 20.80 14.98 28.89
N ALA A 229 21.30 14.85 27.67
CA ALA A 229 22.73 15.04 27.37
C ALA A 229 23.18 16.49 27.59
N SER A 230 22.32 17.48 27.28
CA SER A 230 22.63 18.90 27.49
C SER A 230 22.74 19.26 28.97
N VAL A 231 21.89 18.65 29.82
CA VAL A 231 21.93 18.83 31.28
C VAL A 231 23.20 18.22 31.87
N VAL A 232 23.65 17.06 31.36
CA VAL A 232 24.88 16.41 31.83
C VAL A 232 26.15 17.16 31.39
N ALA A 233 26.08 17.90 30.27
CA ALA A 233 27.21 18.67 29.74
C ALA A 233 27.36 20.08 30.34
N ALA A 234 26.37 20.55 31.11
CA ALA A 234 26.35 21.86 31.78
C ALA A 234 26.86 21.78 33.22
#